data_AF-A0A7S0ELJ7-F1
#
_entry.id   AF-A0A7S0ELJ7-F1
#
_cell.length_a   1.000
_cell.length_b   1.000
_cell.length_c   1.000
_cell.angle_alpha   90.00
_cell.angle_beta   90.00
_cell.angle_gamma   90.00
#
_symmetry.space_group_name_H-M   'P 1'
#
loop_
_entity.id
_entity.type
_entity.pdbx_description
1 polymer ?
#
loop_
_entity_poly.entity_id
_entity_poly.type
_entity_poly.pdbx_seq_one_letter_code
_entity_poly.pdbx_strand_id
1 'polypeptide(L)'
;MSVLRREGSESRASDVWKESQASKDARDQQDSGGPGKATESTTELKSPLKDRGVKAEIAAEVLLMRGRVLPSLPARKCFKLFVGGYAEDFSMERARLHTNVFPRLHALCMESGIDFDVVDMMHCVNDVIPPEPNFAQVCLQEATDCLEQATVGLRYLAMVGNKVGLVPFPAKLSKHAYTDVLNILPEEDKEVLKLWYVPDEGSYPLHYKLQSPLCAAEEIARGADIEDLGPEDRLRAFRNYRAVEVSLRRSFLQASQLLHVAEYNKSLLQSEMELFLEGKHGGQGCVMSLRYIRGINNKDGRAKIYKDVQKDEVDSSWTAYMDWIHQNRAQQLLGSGKQIVRSTINWTPFGVTDFNEQHKAYLEGMEQNLFQLLQESIEMDLKMHHTNFPEEYLNFIQEVRNHSVHAARLASGCFPVPELDNLMSMLTKPSTGEASPIFLVGPPGTGKSSLLAVVSSKLAISHGSSSQSPRMGSFAASSSDLSPLGSFLDDEGRPQLVITRFANISQQSQSARSLLGGILRQLKLCMDLYLDGSWESQAVKEFMCREMEEET
;
A
#
# COMPACT_ATOMS: atom_id res chain seq x y z
N MET A 1 9.03 -9.68 -16.61
CA MET A 1 8.77 -8.31 -17.12
C MET A 1 9.92 -7.39 -16.74
N SER A 2 10.86 -7.22 -17.68
CA SER A 2 11.57 -5.98 -17.93
C SER A 2 10.56 -4.91 -18.33
N VAL A 3 10.54 -3.80 -17.60
CA VAL A 3 9.68 -2.65 -17.92
C VAL A 3 10.28 -1.93 -19.12
N LEU A 4 9.77 -2.25 -20.32
CA LEU A 4 9.95 -1.39 -21.49
C LEU A 4 9.13 -0.11 -21.29
N ARG A 5 9.80 0.92 -20.78
CA ARG A 5 9.41 2.31 -21.04
C ARG A 5 9.41 2.51 -22.55
N ARG A 6 8.25 2.73 -23.15
CA ARG A 6 8.17 3.45 -24.43
C ARG A 6 7.82 4.90 -24.16
N GLU A 7 8.74 5.75 -24.56
CA GLU A 7 8.62 7.19 -24.67
C GLU A 7 7.50 7.58 -25.65
N GLY A 8 6.84 8.72 -25.37
CA GLY A 8 6.30 9.60 -26.41
C GLY A 8 4.84 9.41 -26.84
N SER A 9 3.93 10.09 -26.13
CA SER A 9 2.89 10.90 -26.80
C SER A 9 2.60 12.16 -25.98
N GLU A 10 3.58 13.06 -25.95
CA GLU A 10 3.31 14.47 -25.70
C GLU A 10 2.47 15.01 -26.86
N SER A 11 1.20 15.33 -26.62
CA SER A 11 0.56 16.54 -27.16
C SER A 11 -0.84 16.71 -26.57
N ARG A 12 -1.18 17.97 -26.27
CA ARG A 12 -2.49 18.55 -25.89
C ARG A 12 -2.78 18.90 -24.43
N ALA A 13 -1.83 18.81 -23.49
CA ALA A 13 -1.99 19.39 -22.15
C ALA A 13 -1.17 20.68 -21.91
N SER A 14 -0.23 21.03 -22.80
CA SER A 14 0.69 22.16 -22.64
C SER A 14 0.12 23.54 -22.99
N ASP A 15 -1.01 23.61 -23.70
CA ASP A 15 -1.44 24.88 -24.32
C ASP A 15 -2.38 25.72 -23.43
N VAL A 16 -2.75 25.22 -22.24
CA VAL A 16 -3.57 25.96 -21.26
C VAL A 16 -2.71 26.68 -20.21
N TRP A 17 -1.40 26.41 -20.16
CA TRP A 17 -0.52 26.86 -19.08
C TRP A 17 0.28 28.15 -19.36
N LYS A 18 0.14 28.77 -20.54
CA LYS A 18 0.91 29.98 -20.90
C LYS A 18 0.21 31.33 -20.69
N GLU A 19 -1.08 31.37 -20.35
CA GLU A 19 -1.80 32.65 -20.19
C GLU A 19 -1.84 33.20 -18.75
N SER A 20 -1.35 32.45 -17.74
CA SER A 20 -1.41 32.89 -16.32
C SER A 20 -0.14 33.58 -15.78
N GLN A 21 0.94 33.66 -16.58
CA GLN A 21 2.21 34.28 -16.15
C GLN A 21 2.42 35.73 -16.61
N ALA A 22 1.46 36.36 -17.28
CA ALA A 22 1.62 37.72 -17.82
C ALA A 22 1.11 38.86 -16.92
N SER A 23 0.83 38.64 -15.63
CA SER A 23 0.22 39.69 -14.77
C SER A 23 0.89 39.90 -13.40
N LYS A 24 2.21 39.72 -13.28
CA LYS A 24 2.96 40.03 -12.05
C LYS A 24 4.18 40.94 -12.20
N ASP A 25 4.38 41.57 -13.35
CA ASP A 25 5.40 42.61 -13.53
C ASP A 25 4.76 43.99 -13.73
N ALA A 26 4.26 44.58 -12.65
CA ALA A 26 4.03 46.02 -12.55
C ALA A 26 3.76 46.41 -11.10
N ARG A 27 4.82 46.83 -10.38
CA ARG A 27 4.82 47.92 -9.39
C ARG A 27 6.16 47.96 -8.66
N ASP A 28 7.16 48.52 -9.35
CA ASP A 28 8.24 49.24 -8.70
C ASP A 28 8.02 50.74 -8.98
N GLN A 29 7.77 51.53 -7.93
CA GLN A 29 8.35 52.86 -7.78
C GLN A 29 8.05 53.46 -6.40
N GLN A 30 9.15 53.85 -5.74
CA GLN A 30 9.33 54.93 -4.77
C GLN A 30 8.63 54.83 -3.40
N ASP A 31 9.43 54.52 -2.37
CA ASP A 31 9.65 55.56 -1.34
C ASP A 31 11.03 55.41 -0.67
N SER A 32 11.63 56.55 -0.37
CA SER A 32 13.01 56.76 0.08
C SER A 32 13.06 57.07 1.58
N GLY A 33 13.90 56.37 2.36
CA GLY A 33 14.19 56.79 3.73
C GLY A 33 15.18 55.91 4.51
N GLY A 34 16.42 56.39 4.66
CA GLY A 34 17.30 56.33 5.86
C GLY A 34 17.74 54.99 6.50
N PRO A 35 18.99 54.85 6.98
CA PRO A 35 19.51 53.59 7.52
C PRO A 35 19.04 53.37 8.96
N GLY A 36 17.98 52.57 9.13
CA GLY A 36 17.56 52.04 10.43
C GLY A 36 18.26 50.72 10.73
N LYS A 37 18.97 50.65 11.87
CA LYS A 37 19.61 49.45 12.42
C LYS A 37 18.66 48.24 12.37
N ALA A 38 19.01 47.22 11.59
CA ALA A 38 18.41 45.90 11.70
C ALA A 38 18.89 45.26 13.02
N THR A 39 18.04 45.31 14.04
CA THR A 39 18.10 44.34 15.13
C THR A 39 17.67 43.00 14.55
N GLU A 40 18.61 42.07 14.36
CA GLU A 40 18.32 40.66 14.19
C GLU A 40 17.51 40.20 15.40
N SER A 41 16.19 40.07 15.24
CA SER A 41 15.38 39.29 16.16
C SER A 41 15.65 37.83 15.85
N THR A 42 16.64 37.25 16.52
CA THR A 42 16.77 35.80 16.69
C THR A 42 15.54 35.31 17.45
N THR A 43 14.45 35.03 16.73
CA THR A 43 13.38 34.18 17.24
C THR A 43 13.96 32.78 17.38
N GLU A 44 14.45 32.47 18.57
CA GLU A 44 14.70 31.10 19.00
C GLU A 44 13.44 30.27 18.72
N LEU A 45 13.52 29.36 17.74
CA LEU A 45 12.49 28.35 17.52
C LEU A 45 12.43 27.47 18.78
N LYS A 46 11.43 27.69 19.62
CA LYS A 46 11.11 26.78 20.72
C LYS A 46 10.48 25.51 20.12
N SER A 47 10.99 24.34 20.52
CA SER A 47 10.46 23.05 20.09
C SER A 47 8.98 22.89 20.54
N PRO A 48 8.11 22.31 19.70
CA PRO A 48 6.68 22.13 19.96
C PRO A 48 6.37 21.08 21.05
N LEU A 49 7.37 20.35 21.53
CA LEU A 49 7.25 19.23 22.47
C LEU A 49 7.52 19.61 23.93
N LYS A 50 7.72 20.91 24.22
CA LYS A 50 7.92 21.45 25.57
C LYS A 50 6.85 21.02 26.58
N ASP A 51 5.64 20.72 26.14
CA ASP A 51 4.52 20.32 27.02
C ASP A 51 4.53 18.84 27.46
N ARG A 52 5.39 17.97 26.89
CA ARG A 52 5.50 16.55 27.33
C ARG A 52 6.74 16.23 28.17
N GLY A 53 7.47 17.26 28.59
CA GLY A 53 8.73 17.10 29.32
C GLY A 53 9.86 16.72 28.37
N VAL A 54 10.92 17.52 28.41
CA VAL A 54 12.13 17.50 27.56
C VAL A 54 12.78 16.11 27.41
N LYS A 55 12.39 15.08 28.18
CA LYS A 55 13.08 13.80 28.33
C LYS A 55 12.61 12.70 27.35
N ALA A 56 11.31 12.65 27.02
CA ALA A 56 10.78 11.67 26.05
C ALA A 56 11.05 12.09 24.60
N GLU A 57 11.07 13.40 24.36
CA GLU A 57 11.43 14.03 23.08
C GLU A 57 12.84 13.63 22.64
N ILE A 58 13.83 13.78 23.53
CA ILE A 58 15.24 13.47 23.28
C ILE A 58 15.46 12.01 22.84
N ALA A 59 14.80 11.07 23.52
CA ALA A 59 14.90 9.65 23.20
C ALA A 59 14.24 9.32 21.85
N ALA A 60 13.06 9.89 21.58
CA ALA A 60 12.37 9.71 20.30
C ALA A 60 13.19 10.23 19.12
N GLU A 61 13.90 11.36 19.30
CA GLU A 61 14.75 11.97 18.27
C GLU A 61 15.98 11.13 17.95
N VAL A 62 16.65 10.56 18.94
CA VAL A 62 17.79 9.68 18.68
C VAL A 62 17.37 8.34 18.08
N LEU A 63 16.21 7.82 18.45
CA LEU A 63 15.64 6.64 17.81
C LEU A 63 15.27 6.94 16.35
N LEU A 64 14.67 8.11 16.06
CA LEU A 64 14.44 8.60 14.70
C LEU A 64 15.74 8.69 13.89
N MET A 65 16.78 9.31 14.46
CA MET A 65 18.09 9.42 13.80
C MET A 65 18.71 8.05 13.48
N ARG A 66 18.42 7.02 14.29
CA ARG A 66 18.81 5.62 14.05
C ARG A 66 17.91 4.86 13.07
N GLY A 67 16.87 5.52 12.54
CA GLY A 67 15.91 4.89 11.62
C GLY A 67 14.83 4.07 12.33
N ARG A 68 14.66 4.25 13.64
CA ARG A 68 13.54 3.69 14.39
C ARG A 68 12.43 4.73 14.46
N VAL A 69 11.30 4.43 13.83
CA VAL A 69 10.13 5.29 13.91
C VAL A 69 9.21 4.76 14.99
N LEU A 70 9.20 5.44 16.14
CA LEU A 70 8.30 5.11 17.23
C LEU A 70 6.84 5.32 16.81
N PRO A 71 5.91 4.45 17.24
CA PRO A 71 4.47 4.65 17.04
C PRO A 71 3.96 5.96 17.66
N SER A 72 4.66 6.47 18.68
CA SER A 72 4.32 7.70 19.41
C SER A 72 4.65 8.99 18.64
N LEU A 73 5.40 8.91 17.54
CA LEU A 73 5.81 10.06 16.74
C LEU A 73 4.77 10.43 15.68
N PRO A 74 4.54 11.74 15.45
CA PRO A 74 3.51 12.20 14.52
C PRO A 74 3.82 11.74 13.09
N ALA A 75 2.80 11.25 12.40
CA ALA A 75 2.88 10.92 10.98
C ALA A 75 2.44 12.09 10.12
N ARG A 76 3.04 12.27 8.94
CA ARG A 76 2.40 13.08 7.92
C ARG A 76 1.08 12.40 7.58
N LYS A 77 0.01 13.18 7.62
CA LYS A 77 -1.32 12.70 7.28
C LYS A 77 -1.36 12.38 5.79
N CYS A 78 -1.94 11.24 5.45
CA CYS A 78 -2.25 10.83 4.09
C CYS A 78 -3.73 10.48 4.03
N PHE A 79 -4.41 10.83 2.94
CA PHE A 79 -5.69 10.26 2.57
C PHE A 79 -5.42 9.14 1.57
N LYS A 80 -5.66 7.89 1.98
CA LYS A 80 -5.51 6.70 1.17
C LYS A 80 -6.81 5.91 1.12
N LEU A 81 -7.40 5.82 -0.08
CA LEU A 81 -8.67 5.14 -0.33
C LEU A 81 -8.49 3.94 -1.25
N PHE A 82 -8.87 2.76 -0.80
CA PHE A 82 -9.01 1.57 -1.65
C PHE A 82 -10.42 1.51 -2.24
N VAL A 83 -10.53 1.25 -3.55
CA VAL A 83 -11.81 1.19 -4.28
C VAL A 83 -12.10 -0.24 -4.74
N GLY A 84 -12.98 -0.93 -4.02
CA GLY A 84 -13.43 -2.28 -4.33
C GLY A 84 -14.64 -2.32 -5.27
N GLY A 85 -14.88 -3.47 -5.89
CA GLY A 85 -15.98 -3.70 -6.83
C GLY A 85 -15.52 -4.01 -8.26
N TYR A 86 -16.35 -4.69 -9.04
CA TYR A 86 -15.95 -5.16 -10.36
C TYR A 86 -15.93 -4.04 -11.43
N ALA A 87 -14.92 -4.04 -12.29
CA ALA A 87 -14.63 -2.94 -13.23
C ALA A 87 -15.80 -2.64 -14.19
N GLU A 88 -16.24 -3.64 -14.95
CA GLU A 88 -17.30 -3.48 -15.97
C GLU A 88 -18.60 -2.96 -15.39
N ASP A 89 -18.99 -3.57 -14.26
CA ASP A 89 -20.26 -3.31 -13.59
C ASP A 89 -20.36 -1.83 -13.23
N PHE A 90 -19.23 -1.20 -12.87
CA PHE A 90 -19.13 0.18 -12.41
C PHE A 90 -18.35 1.11 -13.35
N SER A 91 -18.27 0.77 -14.64
CA SER A 91 -17.47 1.54 -15.61
C SER A 91 -17.83 3.04 -15.66
N MET A 92 -19.13 3.37 -15.67
CA MET A 92 -19.61 4.77 -15.68
C MET A 92 -19.34 5.48 -14.36
N GLU A 93 -19.61 4.82 -13.24
CA GLU A 93 -19.40 5.35 -11.90
C GLU A 93 -17.91 5.61 -11.64
N ARG A 94 -17.04 4.65 -11.98
CA ARG A 94 -15.58 4.78 -11.87
C ARG A 94 -15.06 5.91 -12.75
N ALA A 95 -15.55 6.04 -13.98
CA ALA A 95 -15.19 7.16 -14.85
C ALA A 95 -15.51 8.52 -14.19
N ARG A 96 -16.69 8.66 -13.58
CA ARG A 96 -17.08 9.87 -12.83
C ARG A 96 -16.23 10.10 -11.58
N LEU A 97 -15.92 9.05 -10.83
CA LEU A 97 -15.04 9.15 -9.66
C LEU A 97 -13.66 9.72 -10.04
N HIS A 98 -13.03 9.15 -11.07
CA HIS A 98 -11.69 9.57 -11.53
C HIS A 98 -11.68 10.94 -12.22
N THR A 99 -12.76 11.32 -12.91
CA THR A 99 -12.81 12.60 -13.64
C THR A 99 -13.29 13.77 -12.78
N ASN A 100 -14.18 13.52 -11.82
CA ASN A 100 -14.87 14.58 -11.09
C ASN A 100 -14.62 14.55 -9.58
N VAL A 101 -14.64 13.38 -8.92
CA VAL A 101 -14.56 13.29 -7.45
C VAL A 101 -13.12 13.35 -6.95
N PHE A 102 -12.27 12.42 -7.41
CA PHE A 102 -10.90 12.32 -6.94
C PHE A 102 -10.05 13.56 -7.21
N PRO A 103 -10.18 14.28 -8.35
CA PRO A 103 -9.46 15.53 -8.54
C PRO A 103 -9.85 16.63 -7.54
N ARG A 104 -11.13 16.71 -7.15
CA ARG A 104 -11.61 17.67 -6.15
C ARG A 104 -11.13 17.30 -4.75
N LEU A 105 -11.14 16.03 -4.39
CA LEU A 105 -10.59 15.55 -3.10
C LEU A 105 -9.08 15.75 -3.04
N HIS A 106 -8.36 15.51 -4.15
CA HIS A 106 -6.94 15.79 -4.25
C HIS A 106 -6.64 17.27 -3.97
N ALA A 107 -7.39 18.20 -4.59
CA ALA A 107 -7.25 19.63 -4.32
C ALA A 107 -7.46 19.96 -2.83
N LEU A 108 -8.51 19.43 -2.21
CA LEU A 108 -8.80 19.59 -0.78
C LEU A 108 -7.65 19.07 0.12
N CYS A 109 -7.12 17.88 -0.17
CA CYS A 109 -6.01 17.29 0.58
C CYS A 109 -4.74 18.12 0.44
N MET A 110 -4.44 18.59 -0.78
CA MET A 110 -3.28 19.45 -1.05
C MET A 110 -3.37 20.78 -0.33
N GLU A 111 -4.55 21.43 -0.32
CA GLU A 111 -4.80 22.65 0.47
C GLU A 111 -4.62 22.42 1.98
N SER A 112 -4.85 21.19 2.43
CA SER A 112 -4.70 20.77 3.84
C SER A 112 -3.31 20.20 4.18
N GLY A 113 -2.37 20.18 3.22
CA GLY A 113 -1.01 19.65 3.42
C GLY A 113 -0.91 18.12 3.55
N ILE A 114 -1.96 17.40 3.17
CA ILE A 114 -2.09 15.94 3.26
C ILE A 114 -1.78 15.31 1.90
N ASP A 115 -1.04 14.21 1.89
CA ASP A 115 -0.86 13.43 0.67
C ASP A 115 -2.18 12.74 0.26
N PHE A 116 -2.39 12.57 -1.05
CA PHE A 116 -3.60 11.95 -1.60
C PHE A 116 -3.21 10.73 -2.44
N ASP A 117 -3.77 9.58 -2.11
CA ASP A 117 -3.55 8.31 -2.79
C ASP A 117 -4.88 7.55 -2.95
N VAL A 118 -5.18 7.09 -4.15
CA VAL A 118 -6.35 6.26 -4.44
C VAL A 118 -5.89 5.00 -5.12
N VAL A 119 -6.18 3.87 -4.48
CA VAL A 119 -5.84 2.54 -4.98
C VAL A 119 -7.08 1.95 -5.65
N ASP A 120 -7.13 2.07 -6.96
CA ASP A 120 -8.17 1.48 -7.81
C ASP A 120 -7.56 0.53 -8.83
N MET A 121 -7.38 -0.73 -8.42
CA MET A 121 -6.78 -1.80 -9.24
C MET A 121 -7.68 -2.25 -10.40
N MET A 122 -8.96 -1.90 -10.36
CA MET A 122 -9.97 -2.27 -11.34
C MET A 122 -10.22 -1.15 -12.36
N HIS A 123 -9.57 0.01 -12.22
CA HIS A 123 -9.61 1.07 -13.20
C HIS A 123 -8.87 0.66 -14.48
N CYS A 124 -9.44 0.97 -15.65
CA CYS A 124 -8.86 0.65 -16.96
C CYS A 124 -8.59 -0.84 -17.23
N VAL A 125 -9.15 -1.76 -16.44
CA VAL A 125 -9.09 -3.20 -16.75
C VAL A 125 -9.90 -3.46 -18.02
N ASN A 126 -9.32 -4.23 -18.94
CA ASN A 126 -9.93 -4.58 -20.21
C ASN A 126 -10.43 -6.02 -20.19
N ASP A 127 -11.73 -6.19 -20.30
CA ASP A 127 -12.44 -7.47 -20.20
C ASP A 127 -12.23 -8.43 -21.37
N VAL A 128 -11.62 -7.95 -22.45
CA VAL A 128 -11.14 -8.81 -23.54
C VAL A 128 -9.94 -9.64 -23.08
N ILE A 129 -9.17 -9.13 -22.11
CA ILE A 129 -7.95 -9.76 -21.62
C ILE A 129 -8.27 -10.49 -20.31
N PRO A 130 -8.08 -11.83 -20.24
CA PRO A 130 -8.22 -12.54 -18.99
C PRO A 130 -7.21 -12.01 -17.96
N PRO A 131 -7.58 -11.89 -16.68
CA PRO A 131 -6.65 -11.46 -15.65
C PRO A 131 -5.51 -12.47 -15.49
N GLU A 132 -4.32 -11.97 -15.14
CA GLU A 132 -3.20 -12.84 -14.76
C GLU A 132 -3.59 -13.72 -13.55
N PRO A 133 -3.10 -14.97 -13.46
CA PRO A 133 -3.48 -15.87 -12.37
C PRO A 133 -3.27 -15.30 -10.95
N ASN A 134 -2.25 -14.47 -10.76
CA ASN A 134 -1.94 -13.84 -9.48
C ASN A 134 -2.63 -12.48 -9.24
N PHE A 135 -3.44 -12.00 -10.18
CA PHE A 135 -4.05 -10.66 -10.13
C PHE A 135 -4.82 -10.42 -8.82
N ALA A 136 -5.65 -11.37 -8.40
CA ALA A 136 -6.40 -11.26 -7.16
C ALA A 136 -5.49 -11.23 -5.92
N GLN A 137 -4.39 -11.98 -5.93
CA GLN A 137 -3.41 -11.93 -4.84
C GLN A 137 -2.75 -10.55 -4.74
N VAL A 138 -2.42 -9.93 -5.88
CA VAL A 138 -1.89 -8.56 -5.91
C VAL A 138 -2.92 -7.56 -5.39
N CYS A 139 -4.18 -7.67 -5.82
CA CYS A 139 -5.25 -6.78 -5.33
C CYS A 139 -5.44 -6.89 -3.81
N LEU A 140 -5.45 -8.12 -3.27
CA LEU A 140 -5.60 -8.34 -1.83
C LEU A 140 -4.36 -7.91 -1.03
N GLN A 141 -3.17 -7.96 -1.63
CA GLN A 141 -1.97 -7.39 -1.01
C GLN A 141 -2.08 -5.88 -0.92
N GLU A 142 -2.46 -5.20 -2.01
CA GLU A 142 -2.66 -3.73 -2.01
C GLU A 142 -3.77 -3.32 -1.03
N ALA A 143 -4.84 -4.12 -0.93
CA ALA A 143 -5.90 -3.92 0.06
C ALA A 143 -5.38 -4.06 1.50
N THR A 144 -4.54 -5.06 1.77
CA THR A 144 -3.89 -5.26 3.07
C THR A 144 -2.98 -4.09 3.42
N ASP A 145 -2.16 -3.65 2.46
CA ASP A 145 -1.27 -2.50 2.63
C ASP A 145 -2.07 -1.22 2.92
N CYS A 146 -3.23 -1.02 2.29
CA CYS A 146 -4.14 0.08 2.60
C CYS A 146 -4.73 -0.02 4.02
N LEU A 147 -5.08 -1.23 4.46
CA LEU A 147 -5.61 -1.50 5.81
C LEU A 147 -4.59 -1.17 6.90
N GLU A 148 -3.34 -1.56 6.69
CA GLU A 148 -2.24 -1.36 7.65
C GLU A 148 -1.74 0.09 7.69
N GLN A 149 -1.93 0.85 6.61
CA GLN A 149 -1.52 2.25 6.56
C GLN A 149 -2.50 3.17 7.30
N ALA A 150 -1.94 4.09 8.08
CA ALA A 150 -2.71 5.18 8.68
C ALA A 150 -3.20 6.12 7.57
N THR A 151 -4.52 6.30 7.49
CA THR A 151 -5.16 7.27 6.61
C THR A 151 -6.09 8.18 7.40
N VAL A 152 -6.19 9.41 6.93
CA VAL A 152 -7.25 10.36 7.29
C VAL A 152 -8.52 9.96 6.54
N GLY A 153 -9.66 10.11 7.19
CA GLY A 153 -10.96 9.90 6.60
C GLY A 153 -11.26 8.42 6.32
N LEU A 154 -12.03 8.20 5.25
CA LEU A 154 -12.42 6.85 4.84
C LEU A 154 -11.26 6.14 4.12
N ARG A 155 -11.15 4.84 4.36
CA ARG A 155 -10.11 3.95 3.84
C ARG A 155 -10.60 3.03 2.74
N TYR A 156 -11.87 2.66 2.76
CA TYR A 156 -12.42 1.70 1.81
C TYR A 156 -13.77 2.16 1.24
N LEU A 157 -13.87 2.15 -0.08
CA LEU A 157 -15.11 2.31 -0.84
C LEU A 157 -15.45 0.96 -1.51
N ALA A 158 -16.48 0.28 -0.99
CA ALA A 158 -17.05 -0.91 -1.61
C ALA A 158 -18.14 -0.53 -2.61
N MET A 159 -17.92 -0.79 -3.91
CA MET A 159 -18.96 -0.65 -4.94
C MET A 159 -19.63 -1.99 -5.19
N VAL A 160 -20.92 -2.12 -4.87
CA VAL A 160 -21.66 -3.40 -4.94
C VAL A 160 -22.88 -3.25 -5.84
N GLY A 161 -22.87 -4.03 -6.94
CA GLY A 161 -23.87 -3.93 -8.00
C GLY A 161 -24.78 -5.15 -8.03
N ASN A 162 -25.19 -5.57 -9.23
CA ASN A 162 -25.95 -6.82 -9.43
C ASN A 162 -25.06 -8.00 -9.81
N LYS A 163 -23.77 -7.74 -10.11
CA LYS A 163 -22.77 -8.73 -10.51
C LYS A 163 -21.78 -8.97 -9.36
N VAL A 164 -21.42 -10.23 -9.15
CA VAL A 164 -20.36 -10.65 -8.22
C VAL A 164 -18.99 -10.34 -8.83
N GLY A 165 -18.81 -10.65 -10.11
CA GLY A 165 -17.59 -10.33 -10.86
C GLY A 165 -16.55 -11.44 -10.76
N LEU A 166 -15.29 -11.05 -10.54
CA LEU A 166 -14.16 -11.98 -10.58
C LEU A 166 -14.19 -12.96 -9.40
N VAL A 167 -14.24 -14.25 -9.71
CA VAL A 167 -14.00 -15.34 -8.76
C VAL A 167 -12.63 -15.94 -9.10
N PRO A 168 -11.52 -15.55 -8.45
CA PRO A 168 -10.20 -16.00 -8.87
C PRO A 168 -10.02 -17.52 -8.69
N PHE A 169 -9.22 -18.13 -9.57
CA PHE A 169 -8.70 -19.47 -9.34
C PHE A 169 -7.48 -19.41 -8.41
N PRO A 170 -7.18 -20.46 -7.63
CA PRO A 170 -5.94 -20.51 -6.87
C PRO A 170 -4.73 -20.36 -7.79
N ALA A 171 -3.96 -19.27 -7.65
CA ALA A 171 -2.76 -19.04 -8.47
C ALA A 171 -1.71 -20.14 -8.24
N LYS A 172 -1.66 -20.68 -7.02
CA LYS A 172 -0.82 -21.79 -6.61
C LYS A 172 -1.62 -22.79 -5.77
N LEU A 173 -1.31 -24.07 -5.94
CA LEU A 173 -1.80 -25.16 -5.11
C LEU A 173 -0.61 -25.89 -4.49
N SER A 174 -0.71 -26.26 -3.22
CA SER A 174 0.25 -27.21 -2.64
C SER A 174 0.14 -28.56 -3.36
N LYS A 175 1.20 -29.39 -3.31
CA LYS A 175 1.14 -30.74 -3.87
C LYS A 175 -0.06 -31.54 -3.36
N HIS A 176 -0.39 -31.41 -2.08
CA HIS A 176 -1.53 -32.09 -1.47
C HIS A 176 -2.85 -31.57 -2.04
N ALA A 177 -3.06 -30.25 -2.01
CA ALA A 177 -4.28 -29.62 -2.52
C ALA A 177 -4.51 -29.93 -4.01
N TYR A 178 -3.45 -29.91 -4.82
CA TYR A 178 -3.51 -30.29 -6.23
C TYR A 178 -3.95 -31.75 -6.42
N THR A 179 -3.39 -32.67 -5.62
CA THR A 179 -3.74 -34.09 -5.68
C THR A 179 -5.19 -34.33 -5.25
N ASP A 180 -5.65 -33.65 -4.20
CA ASP A 180 -7.03 -33.77 -3.71
C ASP A 180 -8.04 -33.29 -4.74
N VAL A 181 -7.76 -32.15 -5.40
CA VAL A 181 -8.59 -31.64 -6.49
C VAL A 181 -8.59 -32.63 -7.66
N LEU A 182 -7.44 -33.18 -8.07
CA LEU A 182 -7.40 -34.18 -9.15
C LEU A 182 -8.26 -35.42 -8.85
N ASN A 183 -8.26 -35.90 -7.61
CA ASN A 183 -8.92 -37.16 -7.25
C ASN A 183 -10.45 -37.09 -7.33
N ILE A 184 -11.04 -35.91 -7.23
CA ILE A 184 -12.49 -35.73 -7.24
C ILE A 184 -13.06 -35.36 -8.63
N LEU A 185 -12.21 -34.97 -9.57
CA LEU A 185 -12.65 -34.51 -10.89
C LEU A 185 -12.92 -35.69 -11.84
N PRO A 186 -13.84 -35.53 -12.82
CA PRO A 186 -13.94 -36.46 -13.94
C PRO A 186 -12.70 -36.37 -14.84
N GLU A 187 -12.43 -37.40 -15.64
CA GLU A 187 -11.18 -37.51 -16.41
C GLU A 187 -10.95 -36.33 -17.38
N GLU A 188 -12.00 -35.82 -18.02
CA GLU A 188 -11.93 -34.64 -18.90
C GLU A 188 -11.41 -33.39 -18.16
N ASP A 189 -11.96 -33.09 -16.99
CA ASP A 189 -11.56 -31.93 -16.19
C ASP A 189 -10.18 -32.14 -15.52
N LYS A 190 -9.78 -33.40 -15.25
CA LYS A 190 -8.41 -33.71 -14.80
C LYS A 190 -7.36 -33.33 -15.83
N GLU A 191 -7.61 -33.62 -17.12
CA GLU A 191 -6.66 -33.29 -18.18
C GLU A 191 -6.50 -31.77 -18.32
N VAL A 192 -7.59 -31.01 -18.20
CA VAL A 192 -7.52 -29.54 -18.15
C VAL A 192 -6.71 -29.06 -16.95
N LEU A 193 -6.94 -29.61 -15.76
CA LEU A 193 -6.18 -29.23 -14.57
C LEU A 193 -4.68 -29.55 -14.72
N LYS A 194 -4.33 -30.75 -15.21
CA LYS A 194 -2.94 -31.16 -15.44
C LYS A 194 -2.22 -30.27 -16.46
N LEU A 195 -2.92 -29.85 -17.50
CA LEU A 195 -2.36 -28.98 -18.53
C LEU A 195 -2.12 -27.56 -18.00
N TRP A 196 -3.03 -27.04 -17.17
CA TRP A 196 -2.99 -25.64 -16.75
C TRP A 196 -2.30 -25.38 -15.41
N TYR A 197 -2.20 -26.38 -14.53
CA TYR A 197 -1.46 -26.32 -13.28
C TYR A 197 -0.14 -27.08 -13.40
N VAL A 198 0.94 -26.35 -13.63
CA VAL A 198 2.28 -26.92 -13.84
C VAL A 198 3.12 -26.89 -12.57
N PRO A 199 4.00 -27.89 -12.32
CA PRO A 199 4.88 -27.87 -11.17
C PRO A 199 5.79 -26.63 -11.19
N ASP A 200 5.89 -25.95 -10.06
CA ASP A 200 6.77 -24.81 -9.87
C ASP A 200 8.14 -25.29 -9.39
N GLU A 201 9.06 -25.58 -10.33
CA GLU A 201 10.37 -26.19 -10.05
C GLU A 201 11.24 -25.38 -9.08
N GLY A 202 11.05 -24.06 -9.01
CA GLY A 202 11.74 -23.19 -8.06
C GLY A 202 11.12 -23.14 -6.66
N SER A 203 9.99 -23.82 -6.44
CA SER A 203 9.27 -23.80 -5.16
C SER A 203 9.66 -24.97 -4.27
N TYR A 204 10.11 -24.67 -3.04
CA TYR A 204 10.28 -25.66 -1.97
C TYR A 204 9.48 -25.21 -0.72
N PRO A 205 8.45 -25.97 -0.28
CA PRO A 205 7.95 -27.24 -0.84
C PRO A 205 7.33 -27.08 -2.24
N LEU A 206 7.18 -28.20 -2.97
CA LEU A 206 6.63 -28.21 -4.33
C LEU A 206 5.18 -27.70 -4.35
N HIS A 207 4.93 -26.72 -5.21
CA HIS A 207 3.60 -26.20 -5.54
C HIS A 207 3.33 -26.37 -7.03
N TYR A 208 2.06 -26.32 -7.41
CA TYR A 208 1.60 -26.25 -8.80
C TYR A 208 1.04 -24.86 -9.06
N LYS A 209 1.50 -24.19 -10.12
CA LYS A 209 1.07 -22.84 -10.48
C LYS A 209 0.15 -22.87 -11.70
N LEU A 210 -0.90 -22.06 -11.65
CA LEU A 210 -1.76 -21.82 -12.79
C LEU A 210 -0.98 -21.01 -13.84
N GLN A 211 -0.94 -21.52 -15.08
CA GLN A 211 -0.30 -20.83 -16.20
C GLN A 211 -1.13 -19.64 -16.66
N SER A 212 -0.46 -18.57 -17.12
CA SER A 212 -1.16 -17.50 -17.84
C SER A 212 -1.58 -17.98 -19.24
N PRO A 213 -2.65 -17.41 -19.82
CA PRO A 213 -3.10 -17.77 -21.16
C PRO A 213 -2.00 -17.67 -22.23
N LEU A 214 -1.11 -16.69 -22.09
CA LEU A 214 0.00 -16.46 -23.02
C LEU A 214 1.08 -17.53 -22.88
N CYS A 215 1.42 -17.95 -21.65
CA CYS A 215 2.39 -19.02 -21.42
C CYS A 215 1.91 -20.36 -21.99
N ALA A 216 0.60 -20.61 -21.95
CA ALA A 216 -0.01 -21.82 -22.50
C ALA A 216 -0.28 -21.76 -24.02
N ALA A 217 0.08 -20.67 -24.69
CA ALA A 217 -0.16 -20.52 -26.13
C ALA A 217 0.70 -21.50 -26.94
N GLU A 218 0.12 -22.06 -28.01
CA GLU A 218 0.79 -23.08 -28.85
C GLU A 218 2.12 -22.62 -29.41
N GLU A 219 2.25 -21.34 -29.79
CA GLU A 219 3.51 -20.80 -30.31
C GLU A 219 4.62 -20.78 -29.25
N ILE A 220 4.28 -20.54 -27.97
CA ILE A 220 5.25 -20.66 -26.87
C ILE A 220 5.66 -22.12 -26.69
N ALA A 221 4.71 -23.07 -26.82
CA ALA A 221 5.03 -24.49 -26.81
C ALA A 221 5.94 -24.92 -28.00
N ARG A 222 5.98 -24.15 -29.10
CA ARG A 222 6.91 -24.32 -30.23
C ARG A 222 8.22 -23.54 -30.07
N GLY A 223 8.42 -22.85 -28.95
CA GLY A 223 9.67 -22.16 -28.62
C GLY A 223 9.70 -20.66 -28.94
N ALA A 224 8.56 -20.04 -29.26
CA ALA A 224 8.49 -18.58 -29.36
C ALA A 224 8.60 -17.92 -27.98
N ASP A 225 9.12 -16.68 -27.94
CA ASP A 225 9.04 -15.85 -26.74
C ASP A 225 7.68 -15.13 -26.66
N ILE A 226 7.22 -14.84 -25.45
CA ILE A 226 5.97 -14.11 -25.19
C ILE A 226 6.04 -12.70 -25.77
N GLU A 227 7.22 -12.08 -25.78
CA GLU A 227 7.42 -10.74 -26.35
C GLU A 227 7.22 -10.72 -27.88
N ASP A 228 7.50 -11.83 -28.56
CA ASP A 228 7.40 -11.97 -30.01
C ASP A 228 5.99 -12.31 -30.51
N LEU A 229 5.06 -12.64 -29.59
CA LEU A 229 3.68 -12.97 -29.95
C LEU A 229 2.96 -11.77 -30.58
N GLY A 230 2.49 -11.95 -31.81
CA GLY A 230 1.67 -10.98 -32.52
C GLY A 230 0.27 -10.79 -31.90
N PRO A 231 -0.43 -9.69 -32.23
CA PRO A 231 -1.77 -9.39 -31.66
C PRO A 231 -2.81 -10.48 -31.90
N GLU A 232 -2.79 -11.13 -33.08
CA GLU A 232 -3.74 -12.19 -33.42
C GLU A 232 -3.53 -13.46 -32.58
N ASP A 233 -2.29 -13.83 -32.31
CA ASP A 233 -1.96 -15.02 -31.51
C ASP A 233 -2.28 -14.80 -30.04
N ARG A 234 -2.02 -13.59 -29.51
CA ARG A 234 -2.48 -13.21 -28.18
C ARG A 234 -4.00 -13.32 -28.05
N LEU A 235 -4.74 -12.78 -29.03
CA LEU A 235 -6.19 -12.85 -29.03
C LEU A 235 -6.70 -14.30 -29.13
N ARG A 236 -6.03 -15.14 -29.93
CA ARG A 236 -6.33 -16.58 -30.03
C ARG A 236 -6.11 -17.29 -28.70
N ALA A 237 -4.98 -17.02 -28.03
CA ALA A 237 -4.68 -17.58 -26.71
C ALA A 237 -5.76 -17.19 -25.68
N PHE A 238 -6.18 -15.92 -25.65
CA PHE A 238 -7.26 -15.46 -24.76
C PHE A 238 -8.61 -16.11 -25.08
N ARG A 239 -8.94 -16.29 -26.37
CA ARG A 239 -10.17 -17.01 -26.78
C ARG A 239 -10.14 -18.47 -26.35
N ASN A 240 -9.02 -19.16 -26.56
CA ASN A 240 -8.86 -20.56 -26.14
C ASN A 240 -8.99 -20.70 -24.62
N TYR A 241 -8.46 -19.74 -23.87
CA TYR A 241 -8.59 -19.73 -22.42
C TYR A 241 -10.03 -19.63 -21.92
N ARG A 242 -10.96 -19.03 -22.67
CA ARG A 242 -12.38 -18.96 -22.24
C ARG A 242 -13.02 -20.34 -22.05
N ALA A 243 -12.69 -21.31 -22.91
CA ALA A 243 -13.19 -22.67 -22.75
C ALA A 243 -12.59 -23.36 -21.51
N VAL A 244 -11.30 -23.11 -21.27
CA VAL A 244 -10.56 -23.59 -20.10
C VAL A 244 -11.13 -22.99 -18.82
N GLU A 245 -11.39 -21.68 -18.80
CA GLU A 245 -11.97 -20.96 -17.68
C GLU A 245 -13.30 -21.58 -17.24
N VAL A 246 -14.15 -22.00 -18.18
CA VAL A 246 -15.41 -22.70 -17.88
C VAL A 246 -15.18 -24.06 -17.24
N SER A 247 -14.21 -24.84 -17.73
CA SER A 247 -13.86 -26.15 -17.13
C SER A 247 -13.26 -25.97 -15.73
N LEU A 248 -12.26 -25.09 -15.57
CA LEU A 248 -11.66 -24.78 -14.27
C LEU A 248 -12.71 -24.26 -13.27
N ARG A 249 -13.67 -23.45 -13.72
CA ARG A 249 -14.77 -22.98 -12.85
C ARG A 249 -15.59 -24.14 -12.31
N ARG A 250 -15.96 -25.08 -13.17
CA ARG A 250 -16.68 -26.29 -12.77
C ARG A 250 -15.83 -27.10 -11.78
N SER A 251 -14.55 -27.29 -12.07
CA SER A 251 -13.63 -28.06 -11.24
C SER A 251 -13.50 -27.47 -9.83
N PHE A 252 -13.23 -26.17 -9.72
CA PHE A 252 -13.05 -25.52 -8.43
C PHE A 252 -14.35 -25.33 -7.65
N LEU A 253 -15.50 -25.18 -8.33
CA LEU A 253 -16.79 -25.20 -7.68
C LEU A 253 -17.07 -26.58 -7.05
N GLN A 254 -16.83 -27.65 -7.79
CA GLN A 254 -16.95 -29.02 -7.27
C GLN A 254 -15.98 -29.27 -6.11
N ALA A 255 -14.73 -28.81 -6.24
CA ALA A 255 -13.73 -28.91 -5.19
C ALA A 255 -14.11 -28.14 -3.94
N SER A 256 -14.68 -26.94 -4.08
CA SER A 256 -15.18 -26.16 -2.96
C SER A 256 -16.25 -26.91 -2.17
N GLN A 257 -17.17 -27.57 -2.88
CA GLN A 257 -18.28 -28.32 -2.28
C GLN A 257 -17.84 -29.64 -1.62
N LEU A 258 -16.98 -30.42 -2.28
CA LEU A 258 -16.58 -31.75 -1.82
C LEU A 258 -15.42 -31.75 -0.83
N LEU A 259 -14.48 -30.81 -0.97
CA LEU A 259 -13.32 -30.68 -0.08
C LEU A 259 -13.58 -29.65 1.04
N HIS A 260 -14.72 -28.96 1.02
CA HIS A 260 -15.09 -27.92 1.97
C HIS A 260 -14.08 -26.76 2.04
N VAL A 261 -13.48 -26.40 0.90
CA VAL A 261 -12.55 -25.27 0.77
C VAL A 261 -13.31 -24.09 0.17
N ALA A 262 -13.78 -23.18 1.02
CA ALA A 262 -14.61 -22.04 0.58
C ALA A 262 -13.88 -21.09 -0.37
N GLU A 263 -12.56 -20.96 -0.21
CA GLU A 263 -11.68 -20.09 -1.00
C GLU A 263 -11.71 -20.42 -2.50
N TYR A 264 -11.99 -21.68 -2.88
CA TYR A 264 -12.07 -22.10 -4.27
C TYR A 264 -13.28 -21.52 -5.03
N ASN A 265 -14.28 -21.03 -4.30
CA ASN A 265 -15.46 -20.36 -4.86
C ASN A 265 -15.74 -19.03 -4.16
N LYS A 266 -14.69 -18.32 -3.73
CA LYS A 266 -14.79 -16.99 -3.12
C LYS A 266 -14.50 -15.91 -4.16
N SER A 267 -15.36 -14.89 -4.24
CA SER A 267 -15.13 -13.75 -5.15
C SER A 267 -14.10 -12.77 -4.62
N LEU A 268 -13.46 -12.01 -5.50
CA LEU A 268 -12.52 -10.97 -5.11
C LEU A 268 -13.21 -9.92 -4.23
N LEU A 269 -14.41 -9.47 -4.63
CA LEU A 269 -15.22 -8.52 -3.84
C LEU A 269 -15.52 -9.07 -2.44
N GLN A 270 -15.86 -10.36 -2.34
CA GLN A 270 -16.09 -10.99 -1.03
C GLN A 270 -14.82 -10.96 -0.17
N SER A 271 -13.66 -11.32 -0.73
CA SER A 271 -12.38 -11.25 -0.01
C SER A 271 -12.03 -9.83 0.43
N GLU A 272 -12.25 -8.82 -0.41
CA GLU A 272 -12.05 -7.40 -0.07
C GLU A 272 -12.98 -6.97 1.08
N MET A 273 -14.26 -7.32 1.01
CA MET A 273 -15.25 -7.01 2.06
C MET A 273 -14.89 -7.69 3.38
N GLU A 274 -14.51 -8.96 3.38
CA GLU A 274 -14.08 -9.67 4.59
C GLU A 274 -12.86 -8.98 5.23
N LEU A 275 -11.88 -8.58 4.41
CA LEU A 275 -10.67 -7.90 4.88
C LEU A 275 -10.98 -6.56 5.56
N PHE A 276 -11.76 -5.69 4.92
CA PHE A 276 -12.02 -4.33 5.41
C PHE A 276 -13.17 -4.23 6.42
N LEU A 277 -14.23 -5.02 6.24
CA LEU A 277 -15.48 -4.87 6.99
C LEU A 277 -15.62 -5.86 8.14
N GLU A 278 -14.98 -7.03 8.04
CA GLU A 278 -15.07 -8.10 9.03
C GLU A 278 -13.76 -8.31 9.80
N GLY A 279 -12.69 -7.62 9.38
CA GLY A 279 -11.39 -7.63 10.04
C GLY A 279 -11.34 -6.82 11.35
N LYS A 280 -10.12 -6.58 11.85
CA LYS A 280 -9.83 -5.96 13.16
C LYS A 280 -10.55 -4.62 13.40
N HIS A 281 -10.84 -3.87 12.34
CA HIS A 281 -11.45 -2.54 12.42
C HIS A 281 -12.98 -2.56 12.27
N GLY A 282 -13.62 -3.72 12.05
CA GLY A 282 -15.08 -3.88 12.06
C GLY A 282 -15.84 -2.88 11.16
N GLY A 283 -15.33 -2.58 9.97
CA GLY A 283 -15.93 -1.65 9.02
C GLY A 283 -15.75 -0.17 9.34
N GLN A 284 -15.02 0.18 10.40
CA GLN A 284 -14.71 1.57 10.72
C GLN A 284 -13.89 2.22 9.59
N GLY A 285 -14.28 3.43 9.18
CA GLY A 285 -13.66 4.11 8.04
C GLY A 285 -14.00 3.52 6.67
N CYS A 286 -15.08 2.74 6.56
CA CYS A 286 -15.53 2.18 5.28
C CYS A 286 -16.86 2.81 4.83
N VAL A 287 -17.08 2.86 3.51
CA VAL A 287 -18.33 3.27 2.87
C VAL A 287 -18.72 2.26 1.80
N MET A 288 -20.02 2.01 1.64
CA MET A 288 -20.56 1.08 0.66
C MET A 288 -21.52 1.81 -0.28
N SER A 289 -21.21 1.79 -1.57
CA SER A 289 -22.07 2.29 -2.65
C SER A 289 -22.82 1.12 -3.28
N LEU A 290 -24.11 1.04 -2.99
CA LEU A 290 -25.01 -0.02 -3.44
C LEU A 290 -25.84 0.46 -4.63
N ARG A 291 -25.63 -0.13 -5.81
CA ARG A 291 -26.46 0.10 -6.99
C ARG A 291 -27.24 -1.16 -7.35
N TYR A 292 -28.57 -1.04 -7.40
CA TYR A 292 -29.44 -2.10 -7.88
C TYR A 292 -30.10 -1.73 -9.22
N ILE A 293 -29.93 -2.56 -10.24
CA ILE A 293 -30.54 -2.41 -11.56
C ILE A 293 -31.75 -3.35 -11.65
N ARG A 294 -32.95 -2.78 -11.73
CA ARG A 294 -34.21 -3.53 -11.82
C ARG A 294 -34.48 -3.96 -13.26
N GLY A 295 -34.96 -5.19 -13.41
CA GLY A 295 -35.50 -5.67 -14.69
C GLY A 295 -34.44 -5.88 -15.78
N ILE A 296 -33.22 -6.26 -15.42
CA ILE A 296 -32.17 -6.63 -16.40
C ILE A 296 -32.72 -7.69 -17.35
N ASN A 297 -32.76 -7.36 -18.65
CA ASN A 297 -33.14 -8.30 -19.69
C ASN A 297 -31.95 -9.19 -20.06
N ASN A 298 -31.91 -10.43 -19.57
CA ASN A 298 -30.81 -11.36 -19.82
C ASN A 298 -30.56 -11.65 -21.32
N LYS A 299 -31.54 -11.39 -22.19
CA LYS A 299 -31.39 -11.56 -23.64
C LYS A 299 -30.61 -10.43 -24.30
N ASP A 300 -30.45 -9.28 -23.64
CA ASP A 300 -29.65 -8.18 -24.16
C ASP A 300 -28.16 -8.52 -24.03
N GLY A 301 -27.39 -8.34 -25.10
CA GLY A 301 -25.96 -8.67 -25.10
C GLY A 301 -25.11 -7.90 -24.07
N ARG A 302 -25.65 -6.81 -23.51
CA ARG A 302 -25.04 -6.02 -22.42
C ARG A 302 -25.39 -6.52 -21.02
N ALA A 303 -26.37 -7.43 -20.86
CA ALA A 303 -26.78 -7.92 -19.53
C ALA A 303 -25.63 -8.56 -18.75
N LYS A 304 -24.72 -9.26 -19.45
CA LYS A 304 -23.51 -9.89 -18.89
C LYS A 304 -22.53 -8.91 -18.20
N ILE A 305 -22.63 -7.61 -18.49
CA ILE A 305 -21.84 -6.56 -17.83
C ILE A 305 -22.30 -6.40 -16.38
N TYR A 306 -23.59 -6.56 -16.14
CA TYR A 306 -24.26 -6.22 -14.87
C TYR A 306 -24.80 -7.44 -14.12
N LYS A 307 -24.66 -8.64 -14.68
CA LYS A 307 -25.15 -9.88 -14.08
C LYS A 307 -24.29 -11.07 -14.48
N ASP A 308 -24.08 -11.99 -13.55
CA ASP A 308 -23.39 -13.24 -13.80
C ASP A 308 -24.29 -14.20 -14.60
N VAL A 309 -24.04 -14.28 -15.92
CA VAL A 309 -24.79 -15.10 -16.87
C VAL A 309 -23.85 -16.15 -17.45
N GLN A 310 -24.19 -17.44 -17.32
CA GLN A 310 -23.52 -18.54 -18.00
C GLN A 310 -24.48 -19.21 -18.97
N LYS A 311 -24.11 -19.31 -20.27
CA LYS A 311 -24.95 -19.91 -21.33
C LYS A 311 -26.40 -19.40 -21.33
N ASP A 312 -26.57 -18.09 -21.18
CA ASP A 312 -27.88 -17.39 -21.09
C ASP A 312 -28.72 -17.72 -19.84
N GLU A 313 -28.21 -18.57 -18.94
CA GLU A 313 -28.80 -18.84 -17.63
C GLU A 313 -28.11 -18.01 -16.55
N VAL A 314 -28.92 -17.45 -15.65
CA VAL A 314 -28.44 -16.64 -14.53
C VAL A 314 -27.95 -17.56 -13.43
N ASP A 315 -26.78 -17.27 -12.86
CA ASP A 315 -26.35 -17.95 -11.65
C ASP A 315 -27.25 -17.52 -10.47
N SER A 316 -28.13 -18.43 -10.06
CA SER A 316 -29.10 -18.20 -8.98
C SER A 316 -28.41 -18.05 -7.62
N SER A 317 -27.26 -18.69 -7.41
CA SER A 317 -26.51 -18.60 -6.17
C SER A 317 -25.89 -17.22 -5.98
N TRP A 318 -25.26 -16.69 -7.03
CA TRP A 318 -24.68 -15.36 -7.02
C TRP A 318 -25.73 -14.26 -7.01
N THR A 319 -26.84 -14.44 -7.72
CA THR A 319 -27.98 -13.49 -7.64
C THR A 319 -28.51 -13.40 -6.21
N ALA A 320 -28.72 -14.54 -5.54
CA ALA A 320 -29.18 -14.56 -4.15
C ALA A 320 -28.15 -13.92 -3.19
N TYR A 321 -26.86 -14.14 -3.43
CA TYR A 321 -25.79 -13.54 -2.65
C TYR A 321 -25.79 -12.00 -2.77
N MET A 322 -25.88 -11.47 -3.99
CA MET A 322 -25.94 -10.02 -4.21
C MET A 322 -27.21 -9.41 -3.62
N ASP A 323 -28.38 -10.06 -3.80
CA ASP A 323 -29.63 -9.63 -3.19
C ASP A 323 -29.53 -9.59 -1.65
N TRP A 324 -28.88 -10.59 -1.05
CA TRP A 324 -28.60 -10.62 0.39
C TRP A 324 -27.71 -9.45 0.83
N ILE A 325 -26.70 -9.07 0.03
CA ILE A 325 -25.87 -7.91 0.34
C ILE A 325 -26.69 -6.62 0.36
N HIS A 326 -27.47 -6.39 -0.69
CA HIS A 326 -28.31 -5.19 -0.84
C HIS A 326 -29.35 -5.06 0.28
N GLN A 327 -29.99 -6.17 0.64
CA GLN A 327 -31.11 -6.17 1.58
C GLN A 327 -30.66 -6.18 3.05
N ASN A 328 -29.63 -6.95 3.39
CA ASN A 328 -29.33 -7.27 4.79
C ASN A 328 -27.85 -7.02 5.13
N ARG A 329 -26.91 -7.56 4.34
CA ARG A 329 -25.50 -7.64 4.78
C ARG A 329 -24.86 -6.27 4.94
N ALA A 330 -25.12 -5.33 4.04
CA ALA A 330 -24.52 -3.99 4.14
C ALA A 330 -24.85 -3.31 5.48
N GLN A 331 -26.10 -3.47 5.95
CA GLN A 331 -26.58 -2.91 7.21
C GLN A 331 -26.05 -3.68 8.43
N GLN A 332 -25.80 -4.99 8.29
CA GLN A 332 -25.13 -5.78 9.33
C GLN A 332 -23.66 -5.37 9.50
N LEU A 333 -22.97 -5.02 8.41
CA LEU A 333 -21.55 -4.67 8.43
C LEU A 333 -21.28 -3.23 8.86
N LEU A 334 -22.07 -2.26 8.37
CA LEU A 334 -21.83 -0.82 8.59
C LEU A 334 -22.90 -0.15 9.47
N GLY A 335 -23.86 -0.92 9.99
CA GLY A 335 -25.01 -0.37 10.70
C GLY A 335 -25.99 0.39 9.79
N SER A 336 -26.85 1.22 10.39
CA SER A 336 -27.85 2.04 9.69
C SER A 336 -27.37 3.44 9.31
N GLY A 337 -26.06 3.69 9.35
CA GLY A 337 -25.46 5.02 9.23
C GLY A 337 -25.38 5.58 7.80
N LYS A 338 -24.84 6.80 7.70
CA LYS A 338 -24.56 7.53 6.45
C LYS A 338 -23.52 6.84 5.53
N GLN A 339 -22.86 5.78 6.01
CA GLN A 339 -21.83 5.03 5.30
C GLN A 339 -22.37 4.11 4.20
N ILE A 340 -23.70 4.03 4.02
CA ILE A 340 -24.31 3.22 2.96
C ILE A 340 -25.08 4.12 2.00
N VAL A 341 -24.58 4.27 0.78
CA VAL A 341 -25.23 5.02 -0.31
C VAL A 341 -26.01 4.03 -1.16
N ARG A 342 -27.35 4.09 -1.11
CA ARG A 342 -28.22 3.19 -1.89
C ARG A 342 -28.79 3.90 -3.10
N SER A 343 -28.83 3.20 -4.22
CA SER A 343 -29.48 3.66 -5.44
C SER A 343 -30.13 2.52 -6.20
N THR A 344 -31.23 2.81 -6.86
CA THR A 344 -31.94 1.84 -7.68
C THR A 344 -32.33 2.49 -9.00
N ILE A 345 -31.93 1.85 -10.10
CA ILE A 345 -32.19 2.30 -11.47
C ILE A 345 -32.88 1.20 -12.26
N ASN A 346 -33.52 1.54 -13.37
CA ASN A 346 -34.17 0.56 -14.24
C ASN A 346 -33.24 0.15 -15.38
N TRP A 347 -33.34 -1.09 -15.83
CA TRP A 347 -32.57 -1.57 -16.97
C TRP A 347 -32.86 -0.75 -18.24
N THR A 348 -31.82 -0.53 -19.05
CA THR A 348 -31.96 -0.08 -20.43
C THR A 348 -31.11 -0.96 -21.36
N PRO A 349 -31.48 -1.14 -22.64
CA PRO A 349 -30.67 -1.89 -23.61
C PRO A 349 -29.26 -1.33 -23.82
N PHE A 350 -29.01 -0.10 -23.36
CA PHE A 350 -27.72 0.58 -23.42
C PHE A 350 -26.89 0.42 -22.14
N GLY A 351 -27.40 -0.28 -21.12
CA GLY A 351 -26.77 -0.37 -19.81
C GLY A 351 -26.93 0.93 -19.01
N VAL A 352 -25.98 1.20 -18.11
CA VAL A 352 -25.87 2.47 -17.40
C VAL A 352 -25.22 3.50 -18.31
N THR A 353 -25.88 4.64 -18.52
CA THR A 353 -25.43 5.67 -19.49
C THR A 353 -25.84 7.06 -19.04
N ASP A 354 -25.10 8.08 -19.49
CA ASP A 354 -25.42 9.48 -19.20
C ASP A 354 -26.56 10.07 -20.06
N PHE A 355 -26.97 9.38 -21.13
CA PHE A 355 -28.03 9.87 -22.03
C PHE A 355 -29.44 9.56 -21.52
N ASN A 356 -29.56 8.61 -20.59
CA ASN A 356 -30.82 8.33 -19.91
C ASN A 356 -30.94 9.24 -18.68
N GLU A 357 -32.04 9.99 -18.56
CA GLU A 357 -32.22 10.98 -17.48
C GLU A 357 -32.19 10.38 -16.07
N GLN A 358 -32.77 9.18 -15.88
CA GLN A 358 -32.74 8.50 -14.58
C GLN A 358 -31.31 8.08 -14.22
N HIS A 359 -30.57 7.53 -15.17
CA HIS A 359 -29.19 7.10 -14.97
C HIS A 359 -28.26 8.28 -14.74
N LYS A 360 -28.43 9.36 -15.49
CA LYS A 360 -27.68 10.61 -15.30
C LYS A 360 -27.91 11.19 -13.90
N ALA A 361 -29.17 11.29 -13.47
CA ALA A 361 -29.49 11.77 -12.12
C ALA A 361 -28.91 10.87 -11.02
N TYR A 362 -28.91 9.54 -11.25
CA TYR A 362 -28.24 8.59 -10.36
C TYR A 362 -26.73 8.83 -10.30
N LEU A 363 -26.05 8.95 -11.44
CA LEU A 363 -24.60 9.16 -11.51
C LEU A 363 -24.18 10.47 -10.85
N GLU A 364 -24.91 11.56 -11.12
CA GLU A 364 -24.69 12.87 -10.50
C GLU A 364 -24.95 12.84 -8.98
N GLY A 365 -26.02 12.16 -8.54
CA GLY A 365 -26.32 12.01 -7.13
C GLY A 365 -25.27 11.17 -6.38
N MET A 366 -24.81 10.08 -6.99
CA MET A 366 -23.73 9.24 -6.44
C MET A 366 -22.42 10.03 -6.32
N GLU A 367 -22.06 10.80 -7.35
CA GLU A 367 -20.89 11.67 -7.36
C GLU A 367 -20.93 12.67 -6.18
N GLN A 368 -22.05 13.37 -6.01
CA GLN A 368 -22.22 14.36 -4.95
C GLN A 368 -22.19 13.72 -3.56
N ASN A 369 -22.91 12.61 -3.36
CA ASN A 369 -22.97 11.92 -2.08
C ASN A 369 -21.61 11.37 -1.65
N LEU A 370 -20.88 10.72 -2.57
CA LEU A 370 -19.56 10.17 -2.24
C LEU A 370 -18.53 11.27 -2.01
N PHE A 371 -18.54 12.35 -2.83
CA PHE A 371 -17.67 13.49 -2.58
C PHE A 371 -17.92 14.08 -1.19
N GLN A 372 -19.18 14.33 -0.83
CA GLN A 372 -19.54 14.91 0.46
C GLN A 372 -19.12 13.99 1.63
N LEU A 373 -19.39 12.68 1.54
CA LEU A 373 -19.00 11.73 2.59
C LEU A 373 -17.49 11.66 2.79
N LEU A 374 -16.73 11.61 1.69
CA LEU A 374 -15.26 11.54 1.74
C LEU A 374 -14.69 12.86 2.28
N GLN A 375 -15.18 14.00 1.81
CA GLN A 375 -14.80 15.32 2.30
C GLN A 375 -15.07 15.49 3.81
N GLU A 376 -16.31 15.22 4.25
CA GLU A 376 -16.70 15.35 5.66
C GLU A 376 -15.84 14.47 6.55
N SER A 377 -15.53 13.26 6.10
CA SER A 377 -14.66 12.34 6.85
C SER A 377 -13.22 12.86 6.95
N ILE A 378 -12.67 13.42 5.88
CA ILE A 378 -11.32 14.00 5.89
C ILE A 378 -11.27 15.21 6.84
N GLU A 379 -12.22 16.13 6.72
CA GLU A 379 -12.28 17.34 7.54
C GLU A 379 -12.49 17.02 9.03
N MET A 380 -13.28 15.99 9.35
CA MET A 380 -13.51 15.56 10.73
C MET A 380 -12.21 15.05 11.36
N ASP A 381 -11.49 14.15 10.69
CA ASP A 381 -10.22 13.61 11.17
C ASP A 381 -9.12 14.68 11.25
N LEU A 382 -9.15 15.65 10.34
CA LEU A 382 -8.25 16.80 10.42
C LEU A 382 -8.46 17.62 11.69
N LYS A 383 -9.72 17.93 12.02
CA LYS A 383 -10.11 18.68 13.23
C LYS A 383 -9.78 17.90 14.50
N MET A 384 -10.02 16.59 14.51
CA MET A 384 -9.80 15.74 15.68
C MET A 384 -8.32 15.51 15.99
N HIS A 385 -7.46 15.48 14.97
CA HIS A 385 -6.04 15.14 15.10
C HIS A 385 -5.10 16.31 14.81
N HIS A 386 -5.39 17.53 15.26
CA HIS A 386 -4.45 18.65 15.09
C HIS A 386 -3.13 18.37 15.81
N THR A 387 -2.04 18.40 15.05
CA THR A 387 -0.67 18.23 15.55
C THR A 387 -0.01 19.60 15.69
N ASN A 388 0.54 19.92 16.87
CA ASN A 388 1.24 21.19 17.12
C ASN A 388 2.68 21.23 16.55
N PHE A 389 3.06 20.28 15.69
CA PHE A 389 4.42 20.15 15.19
C PHE A 389 4.65 20.99 13.93
N PRO A 390 5.83 21.63 13.76
CA PRO A 390 6.22 22.30 12.53
C PRO A 390 6.23 21.33 11.34
N GLU A 391 5.84 21.83 10.18
CA GLU A 391 5.79 21.06 8.93
C GLU A 391 7.14 20.44 8.55
N GLU A 392 8.23 21.19 8.72
CA GLU A 392 9.59 20.69 8.45
C GLU A 392 9.95 19.46 9.27
N TYR A 393 9.46 19.41 10.52
CA TYR A 393 9.72 18.30 11.43
C TYR A 393 8.88 17.06 11.08
N LEU A 394 7.62 17.27 10.69
CA LEU A 394 6.76 16.20 10.17
C LEU A 394 7.33 15.60 8.87
N ASN A 395 7.85 16.43 7.98
CA ASN A 395 8.51 15.99 6.74
C ASN A 395 9.76 15.16 7.03
N PHE A 396 10.55 15.54 8.04
CA PHE A 396 11.70 14.75 8.46
C PHE A 396 11.29 13.38 9.01
N ILE A 397 10.31 13.31 9.93
CA ILE A 397 9.82 12.04 10.47
C ILE A 397 9.28 11.13 9.36
N GLN A 398 8.49 11.71 8.45
CA GLN A 398 7.91 10.94 7.35
C GLN A 398 8.98 10.38 6.42
N GLU A 399 10.01 11.17 6.11
CA GLU A 399 11.14 10.70 5.31
C GLU A 399 11.89 9.56 6.04
N VAL A 400 12.12 9.68 7.34
CA VAL A 400 12.71 8.58 8.14
C VAL A 400 11.84 7.33 8.05
N ARG A 401 10.51 7.45 8.20
CA ARG A 401 9.57 6.32 8.11
C ARG A 401 9.62 5.64 6.74
N ASN A 402 9.60 6.43 5.67
CA ASN A 402 9.67 5.93 4.29
C ASN A 402 10.95 5.11 4.07
N HIS A 403 12.10 5.60 4.58
CA HIS A 403 13.37 4.88 4.48
C HIS A 403 13.39 3.60 5.30
N SER A 404 12.83 3.60 6.52
CA SER A 404 12.75 2.42 7.37
C SER A 404 11.91 1.31 6.76
N VAL A 405 10.73 1.66 6.20
CA VAL A 405 9.87 0.71 5.49
C VAL A 405 10.57 0.16 4.24
N HIS A 406 11.21 1.03 3.46
CA HIS A 406 11.95 0.61 2.27
C HIS A 406 13.11 -0.32 2.62
N ALA A 407 13.87 -0.02 3.66
CA ALA A 407 14.96 -0.84 4.15
C ALA A 407 14.46 -2.22 4.61
N ALA A 408 13.39 -2.27 5.41
CA ALA A 408 12.78 -3.53 5.84
C ALA A 408 12.36 -4.41 4.66
N ARG A 409 11.74 -3.81 3.62
CA ARG A 409 11.36 -4.52 2.39
C ARG A 409 12.57 -5.05 1.61
N LEU A 410 13.65 -4.28 1.52
CA LEU A 410 14.88 -4.74 0.87
C LEU A 410 15.58 -5.84 1.66
N ALA A 411 15.54 -5.77 2.98
CA ALA A 411 16.15 -6.74 3.89
C ALA A 411 15.41 -8.08 3.89
N SER A 412 14.07 -8.08 3.82
CA SER A 412 13.27 -9.32 3.81
C SER A 412 13.54 -10.20 2.57
N GLY A 413 13.96 -9.60 1.47
CA GLY A 413 14.37 -10.30 0.25
C GLY A 413 15.86 -10.69 0.19
N CYS A 414 16.65 -10.40 1.23
CA CYS A 414 18.08 -10.66 1.24
C CYS A 414 18.41 -12.00 1.90
N PHE A 415 19.19 -12.83 1.20
CA PHE A 415 19.74 -14.07 1.76
C PHE A 415 21.10 -13.80 2.45
N PRO A 416 21.51 -14.63 3.43
CA PRO A 416 22.81 -14.48 4.07
C PRO A 416 23.93 -14.64 3.04
N VAL A 417 24.81 -13.64 2.95
CA VAL A 417 26.01 -13.66 2.08
C VAL A 417 27.27 -13.40 2.93
N PRO A 418 28.43 -14.01 2.60
CA PRO A 418 29.68 -13.81 3.35
C PRO A 418 30.13 -12.35 3.46
N GLU A 419 29.79 -11.53 2.47
CA GLU A 419 30.10 -10.10 2.42
C GLU A 419 29.42 -9.31 3.56
N LEU A 420 28.32 -9.84 4.11
CA LEU A 420 27.62 -9.23 5.24
C LEU A 420 28.51 -9.20 6.49
N ASP A 421 29.18 -10.31 6.79
CA ASP A 421 30.02 -10.43 8.00
C ASP A 421 31.28 -9.56 7.87
N ASN A 422 31.87 -9.50 6.66
CA ASN A 422 32.99 -8.60 6.37
C ASN A 422 32.58 -7.14 6.57
N LEU A 423 31.44 -6.72 6.03
CA LEU A 423 30.95 -5.36 6.13
C LEU A 423 30.61 -4.98 7.59
N MET A 424 29.96 -5.88 8.34
CA MET A 424 29.74 -5.70 9.78
C MET A 424 31.07 -5.52 10.52
N SER A 425 32.08 -6.36 10.24
CA SER A 425 33.39 -6.27 10.90
C SER A 425 34.14 -4.97 10.58
N MET A 426 33.91 -4.37 9.42
CA MET A 426 34.51 -3.08 9.04
C MET A 426 33.83 -1.93 9.79
N LEU A 427 32.51 -2.01 9.99
CA LEU A 427 31.72 -0.97 10.65
C LEU A 427 31.83 -1.00 12.18
N THR A 428 32.12 -2.15 12.79
CA THR A 428 32.22 -2.31 14.25
C THR A 428 33.65 -2.17 14.79
N LYS A 429 34.64 -1.86 13.94
CA LYS A 429 36.03 -1.64 14.41
C LYS A 429 36.16 -0.25 15.06
N PRO A 430 36.75 -0.15 16.28
CA PRO A 430 36.95 1.13 16.94
C PRO A 430 37.88 2.02 16.07
N SER A 431 37.38 3.22 15.74
CA SER A 431 38.07 4.17 14.87
C SER A 431 39.17 4.89 15.65
N THR A 432 40.44 4.61 15.34
CA THR A 432 41.61 5.31 15.93
C THR A 432 41.86 6.69 15.32
N GLY A 433 40.82 7.42 14.90
CA GLY A 433 40.93 8.86 14.58
C GLY A 433 40.61 9.31 13.16
N GLU A 434 40.37 8.42 12.18
CA GLU A 434 39.84 8.81 10.86
C GLU A 434 38.85 7.75 10.33
N ALA A 435 37.55 8.08 10.30
CA ALA A 435 36.54 7.21 9.69
C ALA A 435 36.60 7.34 8.16
N SER A 436 37.06 6.31 7.47
CA SER A 436 37.06 6.25 6.00
C SER A 436 35.69 5.82 5.47
N PRO A 437 35.13 6.49 4.44
CA PRO A 437 33.87 6.05 3.83
C PRO A 437 34.00 4.67 3.18
N ILE A 438 33.02 3.80 3.41
CA ILE A 438 32.96 2.46 2.80
C ILE A 438 32.15 2.52 1.51
N PHE A 439 32.71 2.00 0.43
CA PHE A 439 32.04 1.91 -0.88
C PHE A 439 31.69 0.45 -1.20
N LEU A 440 30.41 0.17 -1.47
CA LEU A 440 29.98 -1.12 -2.04
C LEU A 440 29.93 -1.00 -3.57
N VAL A 441 30.78 -1.74 -4.25
CA VAL A 441 30.89 -1.71 -5.72
C VAL A 441 30.45 -3.04 -6.32
N GLY A 442 29.66 -2.99 -7.38
CA GLY A 442 29.19 -4.17 -8.11
C GLY A 442 28.16 -3.82 -9.19
N PRO A 443 27.91 -4.71 -10.17
CA PRO A 443 26.94 -4.48 -11.25
C PRO A 443 25.53 -4.10 -10.77
N PRO A 444 24.71 -3.39 -11.55
CA PRO A 444 23.31 -3.14 -11.21
C PRO A 444 22.54 -4.44 -10.92
N GLY A 445 21.64 -4.43 -9.95
CA GLY A 445 20.82 -5.61 -9.60
C GLY A 445 21.49 -6.66 -8.69
N THR A 446 22.78 -6.51 -8.35
CA THR A 446 23.50 -7.49 -7.50
C THR A 446 23.18 -7.43 -6.00
N GLY A 447 22.11 -6.75 -5.59
CA GLY A 447 21.67 -6.71 -4.19
C GLY A 447 22.44 -5.77 -3.24
N LYS A 448 23.26 -4.84 -3.76
CA LYS A 448 24.02 -3.86 -2.94
C LYS A 448 23.14 -3.10 -1.92
N SER A 449 21.99 -2.59 -2.37
CA SER A 449 21.04 -1.87 -1.51
C SER A 449 20.40 -2.78 -0.46
N SER A 450 20.08 -4.02 -0.83
CA SER A 450 19.56 -5.03 0.10
C SER A 450 20.59 -5.40 1.18
N LEU A 451 21.86 -5.55 0.80
CA LEU A 451 22.95 -5.82 1.75
C LEU A 451 23.11 -4.68 2.76
N LEU A 452 23.08 -3.42 2.30
CA LEU A 452 23.09 -2.25 3.17
C LEU A 452 21.88 -2.17 4.11
N ALA A 453 20.69 -2.57 3.62
CA ALA A 453 19.48 -2.62 4.44
C ALA A 453 19.59 -3.64 5.58
N VAL A 454 20.14 -4.83 5.30
CA VAL A 454 20.38 -5.86 6.32
C VAL A 454 21.41 -5.40 7.35
N VAL A 455 22.52 -4.80 6.91
CA VAL A 455 23.54 -4.24 7.82
C VAL A 455 22.94 -3.18 8.74
N SER A 456 22.16 -2.26 8.17
CA SER A 456 21.46 -1.22 8.92
C SER A 456 20.54 -1.81 10.00
N SER A 457 19.75 -2.83 9.65
CA SER A 457 18.86 -3.49 10.60
C SER A 457 19.64 -4.21 11.70
N LYS A 458 20.71 -4.93 11.35
CA LYS A 458 21.53 -5.65 12.34
C LYS A 458 22.26 -4.71 13.31
N LEU A 459 22.83 -3.60 12.83
CA LEU A 459 23.46 -2.58 13.67
C LEU A 459 22.46 -1.90 14.60
N ALA A 460 21.21 -1.73 14.16
CA ALA A 460 20.14 -1.21 15.01
C ALA A 460 19.78 -2.20 16.14
N ILE A 461 19.87 -3.52 15.92
CA ILE A 461 19.52 -4.58 16.88
C ILE A 461 20.69 -4.93 17.83
N SER A 462 21.92 -4.98 17.33
CA SER A 462 23.10 -5.49 18.06
C SER A 462 23.52 -4.67 19.28
N HIS A 463 22.86 -3.55 19.57
CA HIS A 463 23.18 -2.66 20.69
C HIS A 463 22.02 -2.49 21.68
N GLY A 464 20.96 -3.31 21.57
CA GLY A 464 19.83 -3.39 22.52
C GLY A 464 19.75 -4.70 23.33
N SER A 465 20.58 -5.71 23.01
CA SER A 465 20.47 -7.01 23.68
C SER A 465 21.79 -7.78 23.62
N SER A 466 22.56 -7.76 24.71
CA SER A 466 23.37 -8.92 25.07
C SER A 466 22.46 -9.99 25.66
N SER A 467 21.61 -10.58 24.84
CA SER A 467 21.00 -11.87 25.13
C SER A 467 21.24 -12.76 23.92
N GLN A 468 22.29 -13.58 24.03
CA GLN A 468 22.35 -14.82 23.28
C GLN A 468 21.08 -15.60 23.63
N SER A 469 20.37 -16.07 22.62
CA SER A 469 19.48 -17.21 22.77
C SER A 469 20.27 -18.36 23.41
N PRO A 470 19.78 -18.94 24.51
CA PRO A 470 19.42 -20.34 24.40
C PRO A 470 18.02 -20.61 24.98
N ARG A 471 17.44 -21.69 24.46
CA ARG A 471 16.12 -22.22 24.75
C ARG A 471 15.81 -22.33 26.26
N MET A 472 14.54 -22.04 26.58
CA MET A 472 13.64 -22.70 27.54
C MET A 472 14.28 -23.23 28.84
N GLY A 473 14.09 -22.49 29.95
CA GLY A 473 14.29 -23.01 31.30
C GLY A 473 14.64 -21.94 32.34
N SER A 474 13.66 -21.58 33.17
CA SER A 474 13.72 -21.17 34.58
C SER A 474 14.88 -20.35 35.17
N PHE A 475 14.47 -19.39 36.02
CA PHE A 475 15.15 -18.72 37.14
C PHE A 475 15.90 -17.40 36.91
N ALA A 476 15.27 -16.35 37.46
CA ALA A 476 15.80 -15.27 38.29
C ALA A 476 17.29 -14.90 38.17
N ALA A 477 17.55 -13.66 37.74
CA ALA A 477 18.81 -12.95 37.99
C ALA A 477 18.54 -11.50 38.42
N SER A 478 19.45 -11.01 39.26
CA SER A 478 19.35 -9.90 40.22
C SER A 478 19.46 -8.49 39.64
N SER A 479 18.94 -7.52 40.40
CA SER A 479 18.68 -6.13 40.05
C SER A 479 19.90 -5.16 40.03
N SER A 480 21.03 -5.53 39.44
CA SER A 480 22.24 -4.67 39.50
C SER A 480 22.92 -4.30 38.18
N ASP A 481 22.44 -4.75 37.01
CA ASP A 481 23.12 -4.47 35.71
C ASP A 481 22.30 -3.61 34.73
N LEU A 482 21.57 -2.61 35.23
CA LEU A 482 20.84 -1.63 34.41
C LEU A 482 21.67 -0.37 34.15
N SER A 483 22.83 -0.49 33.50
CA SER A 483 23.52 0.66 32.92
C SER A 483 23.43 0.63 31.38
N PRO A 484 22.42 1.27 30.77
CA PRO A 484 22.24 1.24 29.31
C PRO A 484 23.24 2.13 28.56
N LEU A 485 24.39 2.48 29.15
CA LEU A 485 25.32 3.49 28.64
C LEU A 485 26.76 3.01 28.43
N GLY A 486 27.13 1.81 28.89
CA GLY A 486 28.47 1.28 28.63
C GLY A 486 28.75 1.01 27.15
N SER A 487 27.70 0.89 26.32
CA SER A 487 27.79 0.52 24.91
C SER A 487 27.64 1.69 23.93
N PHE A 488 27.49 2.93 24.41
CA PHE A 488 27.33 4.10 23.55
C PHE A 488 28.60 4.90 23.36
N LEU A 489 29.66 4.55 24.07
CA LEU A 489 30.90 5.27 24.05
C LEU A 489 31.94 4.45 23.27
N ASP A 490 32.72 5.09 22.40
CA ASP A 490 33.99 4.48 21.99
C ASP A 490 34.91 4.28 23.20
N ASP A 491 36.07 3.64 23.01
CA ASP A 491 37.04 3.40 24.08
C ASP A 491 37.51 4.70 24.80
N GLU A 492 37.17 5.88 24.27
CA GLU A 492 37.47 7.21 24.83
C GLU A 492 36.25 7.91 25.44
N GLY A 493 35.08 7.29 25.52
CA GLY A 493 33.92 7.92 26.16
C GLY A 493 33.02 8.73 25.20
N ARG A 494 33.09 8.54 23.87
CA ARG A 494 32.34 9.39 22.89
C ARG A 494 31.12 8.73 22.27
N PRO A 495 29.96 9.42 22.19
CA PRO A 495 28.72 8.87 21.62
C PRO A 495 28.86 8.52 20.13
N GLN A 496 28.63 7.26 19.75
CA GLN A 496 28.56 6.84 18.34
C GLN A 496 27.12 6.90 17.80
N LEU A 497 26.92 7.61 16.67
CA LEU A 497 25.64 7.71 15.96
C LEU A 497 25.79 7.16 14.53
N VAL A 498 25.05 6.10 14.21
CA VAL A 498 25.00 5.50 12.88
C VAL A 498 23.72 5.98 12.17
N ILE A 499 23.88 6.68 11.05
CA ILE A 499 22.78 7.15 10.20
C ILE A 499 22.78 6.31 8.91
N THR A 500 21.75 5.50 8.71
CA THR A 500 21.57 4.69 7.50
C THR A 500 20.41 5.22 6.67
N ARG A 501 20.69 5.87 5.54
CA ARG A 501 19.64 6.45 4.69
C ARG A 501 19.95 6.22 3.21
N PHE A 502 18.91 5.94 2.46
CA PHE A 502 18.98 5.62 1.03
C PHE A 502 18.60 6.87 0.25
N ALA A 503 19.52 7.47 -0.49
CA ALA A 503 19.15 8.60 -1.36
C ALA A 503 18.35 8.10 -2.58
N ASN A 504 17.34 8.87 -3.03
CA ASN A 504 16.59 8.64 -4.29
C ASN A 504 15.77 7.35 -4.40
N ILE A 505 15.29 6.79 -3.29
CA ILE A 505 14.53 5.51 -3.30
C ILE A 505 13.04 5.61 -3.63
N SER A 506 12.43 6.80 -3.66
CA SER A 506 11.02 6.94 -4.08
C SER A 506 10.74 8.24 -4.82
N GLN A 507 9.70 8.25 -5.66
CA GLN A 507 9.16 9.48 -6.30
C GLN A 507 8.64 10.51 -5.29
N GLN A 508 8.41 10.09 -4.04
CA GLN A 508 7.88 10.91 -2.95
C GLN A 508 8.96 11.46 -2.01
N SER A 509 10.22 11.03 -2.15
CA SER A 509 11.33 11.55 -1.35
C SER A 509 11.58 13.00 -1.75
N GLN A 510 11.39 13.93 -0.81
CA GLN A 510 11.73 15.33 -1.05
C GLN A 510 13.25 15.46 -1.27
N SER A 511 13.63 16.51 -2.00
CA SER A 511 15.03 16.91 -2.28
C SER A 511 16.01 16.46 -1.20
N ALA A 512 17.07 15.74 -1.59
CA ALA A 512 18.14 15.28 -0.67
C ALA A 512 18.70 16.41 0.21
N ARG A 513 18.62 17.66 -0.25
CA ARG A 513 19.00 18.87 0.50
C ARG A 513 18.09 19.12 1.71
N SER A 514 16.78 18.91 1.57
CA SER A 514 15.80 19.04 2.66
C SER A 514 16.05 18.01 3.76
N LEU A 515 16.26 16.75 3.35
CA LEU A 515 16.61 15.65 4.26
C LEU A 515 17.92 15.91 5.01
N LEU A 516 18.99 16.27 4.30
CA LEU A 516 20.29 16.60 4.91
C LEU A 516 20.18 17.80 5.85
N GLY A 517 19.38 18.81 5.49
CA GLY A 517 19.10 19.96 6.36
C GLY A 517 18.34 19.59 7.63
N GLY A 518 17.36 18.68 7.54
CA GLY A 518 16.67 18.11 8.71
C GLY A 518 17.63 17.36 9.64
N ILE A 519 18.46 16.48 9.07
CA ILE A 519 19.49 15.71 9.80
C ILE A 519 20.44 16.64 10.56
N LEU A 520 21.02 17.65 9.89
CA LEU A 520 21.98 18.56 10.53
C LEU A 520 21.35 19.36 11.67
N ARG A 521 20.09 19.78 11.52
CA ARG A 521 19.36 20.48 12.57
C ARG A 521 19.09 19.58 13.77
N GLN A 522 18.69 18.33 13.53
CA GLN A 522 18.44 17.39 14.60
C GLN A 522 19.71 16.97 15.34
N LEU A 523 20.81 16.80 14.61
CA LEU A 523 22.14 16.57 15.19
C LEU A 523 22.56 17.73 16.08
N LYS A 524 22.37 18.97 15.62
CA LYS A 524 22.65 20.17 16.40
C LYS A 524 21.82 20.19 17.69
N LEU A 525 20.53 19.89 17.60
CA LEU A 525 19.66 19.79 18.78
C LEU A 525 20.17 18.73 19.77
N CYS A 526 20.47 17.52 19.31
CA CYS A 526 21.02 16.45 20.15
C CYS A 526 22.36 16.84 20.79
N MET A 527 23.23 17.55 20.07
CA MET A 527 24.49 18.04 20.58
C MET A 527 24.32 19.13 21.65
N ASP A 528 23.46 20.11 21.39
CA ASP A 528 23.17 21.19 22.35
C ASP A 528 22.61 20.59 23.66
N LEU A 529 21.74 19.59 23.56
CA LEU A 529 21.18 18.86 24.70
C LEU A 529 22.19 18.00 25.47
N TYR A 530 23.17 17.42 24.76
CA TYR A 530 24.29 16.70 25.37
C TYR A 530 25.19 17.64 26.16
N LEU A 531 25.52 18.80 25.58
CA LEU A 531 26.35 19.82 26.22
C LEU A 531 25.68 20.41 27.47
N ASP A 532 24.35 20.50 27.48
CA ASP A 532 23.57 21.00 28.62
C ASP A 532 23.28 19.94 29.71
N GLY A 533 23.84 18.72 29.61
CA GLY A 533 23.72 17.67 30.62
C GLY A 533 22.32 17.06 30.78
N SER A 534 21.36 17.49 29.96
CA SER A 534 19.95 17.03 30.01
C SER A 534 19.79 15.58 29.53
N TRP A 535 20.76 15.08 28.77
CA TRP A 535 20.82 13.72 28.21
C TRP A 535 21.00 12.62 29.28
N GLU A 536 21.67 12.90 30.40
CA GLU A 536 22.02 11.88 31.40
C GLU A 536 20.92 11.58 32.42
N SER A 537 19.75 12.22 32.32
CA SER A 537 18.71 12.09 33.34
C SER A 537 18.10 10.68 33.37
N GLN A 538 17.86 10.16 34.59
CA GLN A 538 17.29 8.82 34.85
C GLN A 538 16.05 8.51 34.00
N ALA A 539 15.15 9.48 33.84
CA ALA A 539 13.91 9.30 33.09
C ALA A 539 14.09 9.17 31.56
N VAL A 540 15.18 9.67 30.97
CA VAL A 540 15.53 9.41 29.56
C VAL A 540 15.95 7.94 29.41
N LYS A 541 16.74 7.44 30.37
CA LYS A 541 17.20 6.04 30.39
C LYS A 541 16.03 5.07 30.59
N GLU A 542 15.12 5.38 31.52
CA GLU A 542 13.90 4.59 31.78
C GLU A 542 12.95 4.56 30.57
N PHE A 543 12.77 5.68 29.87
CA PHE A 543 11.96 5.72 28.64
C PHE A 543 12.58 4.88 27.52
N MET A 544 13.89 4.99 27.28
CA MET A 544 14.58 4.17 26.28
C MET A 544 14.52 2.67 26.63
N CYS A 545 14.64 2.29 27.90
CA CYS A 545 14.48 0.89 28.32
C CYS A 545 13.05 0.39 28.08
N ARG A 546 12.03 1.16 28.46
CA ARG A 546 10.63 0.78 28.30
C ARG A 546 10.22 0.56 26.84
N GLU A 547 10.59 1.48 25.95
CA GLU A 547 10.27 1.34 24.51
C GLU A 547 11.05 0.18 23.86
N MET A 548 12.22 -0.20 24.40
CA MET A 548 12.95 -1.39 23.94
C MET A 548 12.34 -2.71 24.45
N GLU A 549 11.59 -2.70 25.56
CA GLU A 549 10.94 -3.87 26.14
C GLU A 549 9.57 -4.19 25.48
N GLU A 550 8.84 -3.19 24.97
CA GLU A 550 7.56 -3.41 24.28
C GLU A 550 7.72 -4.04 22.85
N GLU A 551 8.94 -4.22 22.35
CA GLU A 551 9.26 -4.83 21.04
C GLU A 551 9.60 -6.34 21.09
N THR A 552 9.66 -6.99 22.26
CA THR A 552 9.79 -8.47 22.38
C THR A 552 8.43 -9.15 22.51
#